data_AF-A0A972E1S8-F1
#
_entry.id   AF-A0A972E1S8-F1
#
_cell.length_a   1.000
_cell.length_b   1.000
_cell.length_c   1.000
_cell.angle_alpha   90.00
_cell.angle_beta   90.00
_cell.angle_gamma   90.00
#
_symmetry.space_group_name_H-M   'P 1'
#
loop_
_entity.id
_entity.type
_entity.pdbx_description
1 polymer ?
#
loop_
_entity_poly.entity_id
_entity_poly.type
_entity_poly.pdbx_seq_one_letter_code
_entity_poly.pdbx_strand_id
1 'polypeptide(L)'
;MWLTKRNFREGADDFKRMCALVIKLNAQSIADWSLGRIVDWRYGLWNEEKWQEGFFERNAVLWETYLDELVGFCLSENGDPEFHLLGDPRFPIITAFMIDELVKKDGKIQTLCSQNE
;
A
#
# COMPACT_ATOMS: atom_id res chain seq x y z
N MET A 1 -0.11 -18.86 7.67
CA MET A 1 -0.06 -17.39 7.84
C MET A 1 -1.39 -16.84 7.32
N TRP A 2 -2.14 -16.13 8.15
CA TRP A 2 -3.56 -15.82 7.92
C TRP A 2 -3.75 -14.47 7.22
N LEU A 3 -3.03 -14.27 6.13
CA LEU A 3 -3.10 -13.05 5.34
C LEU A 3 -3.50 -13.41 3.92
N THR A 4 -4.51 -12.72 3.42
CA THR A 4 -4.89 -12.77 2.01
C THR A 4 -4.27 -11.56 1.32
N LYS A 5 -3.67 -11.80 0.16
CA LYS A 5 -3.18 -10.73 -0.71
C LYS A 5 -4.10 -10.60 -1.91
N ARG A 6 -4.29 -9.37 -2.38
CA ARG A 6 -4.98 -9.11 -3.63
C ARG A 6 -4.60 -7.75 -4.16
N ASN A 7 -4.76 -7.58 -5.46
CA ASN A 7 -4.69 -6.27 -6.08
C ASN A 7 -5.79 -5.36 -5.54
N PHE A 8 -5.52 -4.06 -5.58
CA PHE A 8 -6.54 -3.03 -5.43
C PHE A 8 -7.68 -3.26 -6.42
N ARG A 9 -8.90 -2.91 -6.04
CA ARG A 9 -10.10 -3.03 -6.86
C ARG A 9 -10.76 -1.68 -7.01
N GLU A 10 -10.85 -1.19 -8.24
CA GLU A 10 -11.66 -0.02 -8.55
C GLU A 10 -13.14 -0.27 -8.29
N GLY A 11 -13.84 0.78 -7.86
CA GLY A 11 -15.26 0.72 -7.49
C GLY A 11 -15.58 0.00 -6.18
N ALA A 12 -14.59 -0.63 -5.52
CA ALA A 12 -14.71 -1.17 -4.17
C ALA A 12 -14.35 -0.12 -3.09
N ASP A 13 -14.51 -0.48 -1.83
CA ASP A 13 -14.13 0.37 -0.69
C ASP A 13 -12.62 0.36 -0.39
N ASP A 14 -11.78 -0.19 -1.27
CA ASP A 14 -10.34 -0.35 -1.06
C ASP A 14 -9.65 0.98 -0.75
N PHE A 15 -9.93 2.01 -1.55
CA PHE A 15 -9.36 3.33 -1.32
C PHE A 15 -9.74 3.88 0.06
N LYS A 16 -11.00 3.72 0.47
CA LYS A 16 -11.47 4.14 1.80
C LYS A 16 -10.76 3.35 2.90
N ARG A 17 -10.55 2.05 2.71
CA ARG A 17 -9.87 1.18 3.68
C ARG A 17 -8.39 1.51 3.80
N MET A 18 -7.72 1.84 2.71
CA MET A 18 -6.34 2.33 2.74
C MET A 18 -6.26 3.68 3.49
N CYS A 19 -7.16 4.63 3.21
CA CYS A 19 -7.25 5.88 3.96
C CYS A 19 -7.49 5.65 5.45
N ALA A 20 -8.39 4.72 5.81
CA ALA A 20 -8.66 4.36 7.20
C ALA A 20 -7.42 3.77 7.90
N LEU A 21 -6.65 2.93 7.21
CA LEU A 21 -5.38 2.40 7.74
C LEU A 21 -4.36 3.52 7.97
N VAL A 22 -4.18 4.42 6.99
CA VAL A 22 -3.29 5.59 7.13
C VAL A 22 -3.70 6.43 8.34
N ILE A 23 -4.98 6.75 8.49
CA ILE A 23 -5.50 7.54 9.63
C ILE A 23 -5.24 6.81 10.96
N LYS A 24 -5.54 5.50 11.02
CA LYS A 24 -5.35 4.67 12.21
C LYS A 24 -3.89 4.64 12.67
N LEU A 25 -2.94 4.50 11.74
CA LEU A 25 -1.51 4.44 12.08
C LEU A 25 -0.95 5.82 12.41
N ASN A 26 -1.39 6.89 11.74
CA ASN A 26 -1.01 8.26 12.10
C ASN A 26 -1.52 8.66 13.50
N ALA A 27 -2.74 8.25 13.88
CA ALA A 27 -3.29 8.50 15.20
C ALA A 27 -2.46 7.86 16.34
N GLN A 28 -1.63 6.87 16.00
CA GLN A 28 -0.69 6.21 16.91
C GLN A 28 0.75 6.71 16.74
N SER A 29 0.98 7.70 15.87
CA SER A 29 2.32 8.22 15.52
C SER A 29 3.27 7.14 14.98
N ILE A 30 2.72 6.15 14.29
CA ILE A 30 3.46 4.97 13.79
C ILE A 30 3.90 5.12 12.33
N ALA A 31 3.17 5.89 11.53
CA ALA A 31 3.36 5.94 10.09
C ALA A 31 3.85 7.32 9.63
N ASP A 32 4.78 7.33 8.67
CA ASP A 32 5.23 8.53 7.95
C ASP A 32 4.37 8.85 6.72
N TRP A 33 3.25 8.16 6.55
CA TRP A 33 2.34 8.36 5.43
C TRP A 33 1.32 9.45 5.74
N SER A 34 1.26 10.52 4.96
CA SER A 34 0.18 11.50 5.10
C SER A 34 -1.09 11.04 4.38
N LEU A 35 -2.26 11.45 4.89
CA LEU A 35 -3.53 11.27 4.18
C LEU A 35 -3.52 12.01 2.83
N GLY A 36 -2.80 13.13 2.74
CA GLY A 36 -2.64 13.89 1.49
C GLY A 36 -1.93 13.06 0.42
N ARG A 37 -0.88 12.31 0.78
CA ARG A 37 -0.11 11.46 -0.14
C ARG A 37 -0.98 10.38 -0.79
N ILE A 38 -1.80 9.69 -0.01
CA ILE A 38 -2.69 8.65 -0.56
C ILE A 38 -3.83 9.25 -1.41
N VAL A 39 -4.34 10.42 -1.04
CA VAL A 39 -5.34 11.14 -1.85
C VAL A 39 -4.72 11.60 -3.18
N ASP A 40 -3.50 12.13 -3.15
CA ASP A 40 -2.75 12.51 -4.36
C ASP A 40 -2.41 11.29 -5.23
N TRP A 41 -2.10 10.14 -4.62
CA TRP A 41 -1.95 8.91 -5.39
C TRP A 41 -3.19 8.60 -6.23
N ARG A 42 -4.39 8.65 -5.62
CA ARG A 42 -5.65 8.26 -6.28
C ARG A 42 -6.23 9.31 -7.23
N TYR A 43 -6.04 10.60 -6.94
CA TYR A 43 -6.69 11.70 -7.66
C TYR A 43 -5.72 12.71 -8.27
N GLY A 44 -4.45 12.68 -7.88
CA GLY A 44 -3.36 13.43 -8.51
C GLY A 44 -2.99 12.77 -9.83
N LEU A 45 -3.68 13.17 -10.90
CA LEU A 45 -3.51 12.66 -12.26
C LEU A 45 -2.40 13.39 -13.02
N TRP A 46 -1.26 13.59 -12.36
CA TRP A 46 -0.14 14.41 -12.84
C TRP A 46 0.71 13.72 -13.91
N ASN A 47 0.50 12.43 -14.18
CA ASN A 47 1.14 11.69 -15.25
C ASN A 47 0.08 10.96 -16.12
N GLU A 48 0.45 10.67 -17.37
CA GLU A 48 -0.45 10.03 -18.35
C GLU A 48 -0.69 8.54 -18.04
N GLU A 49 0.23 7.88 -17.32
CA GLU A 49 0.07 6.47 -16.95
C GLU A 49 -1.14 6.25 -16.05
N LYS A 50 -1.41 7.18 -15.13
CA LYS A 50 -2.59 7.15 -14.24
C LYS A 50 -3.92 7.23 -14.99
N TRP A 51 -3.92 7.63 -16.26
CA TRP A 51 -5.15 7.70 -17.06
C TRP A 51 -5.49 6.35 -17.70
N GLN A 52 -4.55 5.40 -17.69
CA GLN A 52 -4.75 4.09 -18.26
C GLN A 52 -5.72 3.28 -17.39
N GLU A 53 -6.69 2.62 -18.04
CA GLU A 53 -7.61 1.71 -17.34
C GLU A 53 -6.82 0.64 -16.58
N GLY A 54 -7.25 0.34 -15.36
CA GLY A 54 -6.61 -0.64 -14.50
C GLY A 54 -5.28 -0.20 -13.88
N PHE A 55 -4.89 1.08 -14.00
CA PHE A 55 -3.63 1.58 -13.43
C PHE A 55 -3.54 1.28 -11.93
N PHE A 56 -4.57 1.63 -11.15
CA PHE A 56 -4.54 1.49 -9.70
C PHE A 56 -4.51 0.01 -9.28
N GLU A 57 -5.24 -0.85 -9.99
CA GLU A 57 -5.28 -2.29 -9.74
C GLU A 57 -3.95 -2.99 -10.07
N ARG A 58 -3.22 -2.52 -11.08
CA ARG A 58 -1.88 -3.04 -11.40
C ARG A 58 -0.81 -2.54 -10.43
N ASN A 59 -0.98 -1.31 -9.94
CA ASN A 59 0.03 -0.59 -9.18
C ASN A 59 -0.24 -0.53 -7.68
N ALA A 60 -1.23 -1.26 -7.16
CA ALA A 60 -1.43 -1.40 -5.71
C ALA A 60 -1.85 -2.81 -5.31
N VAL A 61 -1.26 -3.28 -4.21
CA VAL A 61 -1.53 -4.59 -3.60
C VAL A 61 -1.86 -4.38 -2.14
N LEU A 62 -2.90 -5.06 -1.67
CA LEU A 62 -3.44 -4.97 -0.32
C LEU A 62 -3.26 -6.33 0.37
N TRP A 63 -2.96 -6.27 1.68
CA TRP A 63 -2.88 -7.43 2.57
C TRP A 63 -3.91 -7.29 3.68
N GLU A 64 -4.74 -8.32 3.79
CA GLU A 64 -5.87 -8.36 4.71
C GLU A 64 -5.76 -9.59 5.61
N THR A 65 -6.25 -9.48 6.83
CA THR A 65 -6.44 -10.65 7.69
C THR A 65 -7.63 -11.47 7.21
N TYR A 66 -7.74 -12.70 7.69
CA TYR A 66 -8.93 -13.55 7.47
C TYR A 66 -10.25 -12.97 8.01
N LEU A 67 -10.19 -11.92 8.82
CA LEU A 67 -11.35 -11.17 9.33
C LEU A 67 -11.67 -9.94 8.48
N ASP A 68 -11.13 -9.86 7.25
CA ASP A 68 -11.25 -8.71 6.35
C ASP A 68 -10.73 -7.39 6.97
N GLU A 69 -9.73 -7.45 7.85
CA GLU A 69 -9.03 -6.24 8.32
C GLU A 69 -7.84 -5.93 7.39
N LEU A 70 -7.81 -4.73 6.80
CA LEU A 70 -6.64 -4.28 6.04
C LEU A 70 -5.50 -3.94 7.00
N VAL A 71 -4.36 -4.60 6.82
CA VAL A 71 -3.20 -4.53 7.71
C VAL A 71 -1.92 -4.09 7.01
N GLY A 72 -1.94 -4.01 5.68
CA GLY A 72 -0.89 -3.37 4.92
C GLY A 72 -1.26 -3.21 3.46
N PHE A 73 -0.54 -2.32 2.77
CA PHE A 73 -0.61 -2.18 1.33
C PHE A 73 0.73 -1.69 0.79
N CYS A 74 0.95 -1.93 -0.50
CA CYS A 74 1.99 -1.26 -1.25
C CYS A 74 1.39 -0.64 -2.50
N LEU A 75 2.00 0.43 -2.99
CA LEU A 75 1.64 1.04 -4.24
C LEU A 75 2.84 1.65 -4.96
N SER A 76 2.79 1.70 -6.28
CA SER A 76 3.63 2.57 -7.09
C SER A 76 2.88 3.87 -7.34
N GLU A 77 3.56 5.00 -7.13
CA GLU A 77 2.97 6.31 -7.33
C GLU A 77 2.86 6.67 -8.80
N ASN A 78 3.85 6.26 -9.58
CA ASN A 78 3.96 6.66 -10.98
C ASN A 78 3.71 5.52 -11.97
N GLY A 79 3.60 4.27 -11.51
CA GLY A 79 3.56 3.08 -12.37
C GLY A 79 4.94 2.50 -12.69
N ASP A 80 5.98 3.09 -12.12
CA ASP A 80 7.35 2.59 -12.18
C ASP A 80 7.57 1.40 -11.20
N PRO A 81 8.72 0.71 -11.29
CA PRO A 81 9.06 -0.36 -10.36
C PRO A 81 9.28 0.08 -8.89
N GLU A 82 9.08 1.36 -8.56
CA GLU A 82 9.20 1.83 -7.19
C GLU A 82 7.88 1.59 -6.44
N PHE A 83 7.94 0.80 -5.38
CA PHE A 83 6.80 0.56 -4.51
C PHE A 83 7.06 1.14 -3.13
N HIS A 84 6.10 1.92 -2.64
CA HIS A 84 6.04 2.39 -1.28
C HIS A 84 5.14 1.47 -0.46
N LEU A 85 5.60 1.11 0.73
CA LEU A 85 4.89 0.19 1.61
C LEU A 85 4.32 0.94 2.82
N LEU A 86 3.17 0.47 3.28
CA LEU A 86 2.64 0.77 4.61
C LEU A 86 2.15 -0.54 5.24
N GLY A 87 2.66 -0.87 6.42
CA GLY A 87 2.25 -2.03 7.19
C GLY A 87 1.97 -1.67 8.64
N ASP A 88 0.95 -2.30 9.23
CA ASP A 88 0.65 -2.17 10.65
C ASP A 88 1.71 -2.92 11.47
N PRO A 89 2.52 -2.23 12.31
CA PRO A 89 3.63 -2.84 13.03
C PRO A 89 3.20 -3.82 14.11
N ARG A 90 1.90 -3.84 14.50
CA ARG A 90 1.37 -4.88 15.39
C ARG A 90 1.44 -6.27 14.74
N PHE A 91 1.71 -6.31 13.44
CA PHE A 91 2.02 -7.51 12.68
C PHE A 91 3.41 -7.39 12.04
N PRO A 92 4.52 -7.49 12.80
CA PRO A 92 5.87 -7.25 12.28
C PRO A 92 6.24 -8.14 11.08
N ILE A 93 5.66 -9.34 11.04
CA ILE A 93 5.85 -10.31 9.96
C ILE A 93 5.25 -9.84 8.62
N ILE A 94 4.29 -8.90 8.64
CA ILE A 94 3.65 -8.37 7.44
C ILE A 94 4.65 -7.60 6.60
N THR A 95 5.39 -6.67 7.20
CA THR A 95 6.37 -5.87 6.46
C THR A 95 7.43 -6.77 5.82
N ALA A 96 7.95 -7.75 6.56
CA ALA A 96 8.90 -8.73 6.04
C ALA A 96 8.31 -9.56 4.88
N PHE A 97 7.04 -9.98 5.01
CA PHE A 97 6.36 -10.75 3.96
C PHE A 97 6.05 -9.91 2.72
N MET A 98 5.62 -8.66 2.88
CA MET A 98 5.39 -7.73 1.77
C MET A 98 6.67 -7.49 0.98
N ILE A 99 7.79 -7.30 1.67
CA ILE A 99 9.12 -7.14 1.06
C ILE A 99 9.50 -8.41 0.30
N ASP A 100 9.45 -9.59 0.94
CA ASP A 100 9.82 -10.86 0.31
C ASP A 100 9.00 -11.13 -0.97
N GLU A 101 7.70 -10.83 -0.94
CA GLU A 101 6.81 -10.98 -2.08
C GLU A 101 7.09 -9.97 -3.21
N LEU A 102 7.41 -8.71 -2.89
CA LEU A 102 7.78 -7.70 -3.88
C LEU A 102 9.13 -8.00 -4.53
N VAL A 103 10.12 -8.46 -3.74
CA VAL A 103 11.43 -8.91 -4.25
C VAL A 103 11.25 -10.08 -5.22
N LYS A 104 10.41 -11.05 -4.88
CA LYS A 104 10.12 -12.21 -5.75
C LYS A 104 9.40 -11.83 -7.04
N LYS A 105 8.57 -10.79 -7.03
CA LYS A 105 7.75 -10.39 -8.18
C LYS A 105 8.54 -9.57 -9.21
N ASP A 106 9.26 -8.54 -8.76
CA ASP A 106 9.83 -7.52 -9.65
C ASP A 106 11.36 -7.33 -9.49
N GLY A 107 12.00 -8.08 -8.56
CA GLY A 107 13.45 -8.15 -8.43
C GLY A 107 14.14 -6.89 -7.88
N LYS A 108 13.41 -5.81 -7.60
CA LYS A 108 13.95 -4.55 -7.05
C LYS A 108 12.94 -3.88 -6.12
N ILE A 109 13.36 -3.57 -4.90
CA ILE A 109 12.68 -2.63 -4.00
C ILE A 109 13.67 -1.49 -3.73
N GLN A 110 13.25 -0.27 -4.01
CA GLN A 110 13.94 0.97 -3.60
C GLN A 110 12.87 1.84 -2.95
N THR A 111 12.37 1.55 -1.75
CA THR A 111 12.76 2.33 -0.56
C THR A 111 11.87 1.84 0.59
N LEU A 112 12.49 1.49 1.72
CA LEU A 112 11.80 1.27 2.99
C LEU A 112 11.69 2.62 3.70
N CYS A 113 10.49 3.17 3.84
CA CYS A 113 10.27 4.19 4.87
C CYS A 113 10.35 3.46 6.22
N SER A 114 11.51 3.58 6.88
CA SER A 114 11.74 3.06 8.22
C SER A 114 10.80 3.76 9.19
N GLN A 115 10.13 2.99 10.03
CA GLN A 115 9.41 3.54 11.18
C GLN A 115 10.43 4.22 12.10
N ASN A 116 10.23 5.49 12.43
CA ASN A 116 11.07 6.21 13.37
C ASN A 116 11.11 5.46 14.72
N GLU A 117 12.33 5.17 15.20
CA GLU A 117 12.64 4.67 16.55
C GLU A 117 12.32 5.70 17.63
#